data_AF-A0A0F9H3P8-F1
#
_entry.id   AF-A0A0F9H3P8-F1
#
_cell.length_a   1.000
_cell.length_b   1.000
_cell.length_c   1.000
_cell.angle_alpha   90.00
_cell.angle_beta   90.00
_cell.angle_gamma   90.00
#
_symmetry.space_group_name_H-M   'P 1'
#
loop_
_entity.id
_entity.type
_entity.pdbx_description
1 polymer ?
#
loop_
_entity_poly.entity_id
_entity_poly.type
_entity_poly.pdbx_seq_one_letter_code
_entity_poly.pdbx_strand_id
1 'polypeptide(L)'
;PAIKDQIKYTSSESITNEIIARHLEIDNYVVSQAAYATNAEGASSDTYALAQADNALLCFSNPSPGLMVPSAGYIFVWSGLTGINTNGVTTSKFRMNNLKADRIEIESAFDMKVVSSALGYFFVDAAD
;
A
#
# COMPACT_ATOMS: atom_id res chain seq x y z
N PRO A 1 -0.06 25.56 -4.71
CA PRO A 1 0.57 26.85 -5.10
C PRO A 1 2.00 27.03 -4.56
N ALA A 2 2.22 26.85 -3.25
CA ALA A 2 3.51 27.08 -2.60
C ALA A 2 4.68 26.24 -3.17
N ILE A 3 4.48 24.94 -3.42
CA ILE A 3 5.53 24.08 -3.99
C ILE A 3 5.93 24.55 -5.40
N LYS A 4 4.95 24.94 -6.22
CA LYS A 4 5.17 25.44 -7.59
C LYS A 4 5.97 26.75 -7.60
N ASP A 5 5.76 27.61 -6.62
CA ASP A 5 6.45 28.90 -6.51
C ASP A 5 7.92 28.74 -6.08
N GLN A 6 8.25 27.74 -5.27
CA GLN A 6 9.63 27.48 -4.84
C GLN A 6 10.49 26.83 -5.93
N ILE A 7 9.92 25.95 -6.75
CA ILE A 7 10.65 25.25 -7.83
C ILE A 7 10.65 26.01 -9.16
N LYS A 8 9.95 27.15 -9.23
CA LYS A 8 9.79 28.01 -10.42
C LYS A 8 11.11 28.41 -11.07
N TYR A 9 12.18 28.48 -10.28
CA TYR A 9 13.52 28.90 -10.73
C TYR A 9 14.46 27.75 -11.04
N THR A 10 14.06 26.49 -10.78
CA THR A 10 14.95 25.32 -10.86
C THR A 10 14.56 24.31 -11.93
N SER A 11 13.33 24.37 -12.47
CA SER A 11 12.86 23.50 -13.56
C SER A 11 11.59 24.07 -14.22
N SER A 12 11.47 23.95 -15.55
CA SER A 12 10.25 24.25 -16.31
C SER A 12 9.37 23.02 -16.56
N GLU A 13 9.73 21.86 -16.01
CA GLU A 13 8.96 20.60 -16.15
C GLU A 13 7.81 20.49 -15.15
N SER A 14 6.86 19.62 -15.47
CA SER A 14 5.79 19.19 -14.58
C SER A 14 6.36 18.66 -13.26
N ILE A 15 5.71 18.99 -12.14
CA ILE A 15 6.12 18.56 -10.80
C ILE A 15 6.06 17.04 -10.71
N THR A 16 7.21 16.38 -10.57
CA THR A 16 7.29 14.93 -10.40
C THR A 16 7.36 14.55 -8.92
N ASN A 17 7.07 13.28 -8.64
CA ASN A 17 7.11 12.71 -7.29
C ASN A 17 8.51 12.85 -6.65
N GLU A 18 9.57 12.72 -7.44
CA GLU A 18 10.95 12.82 -6.97
C GLU A 18 11.32 14.25 -6.55
N ILE A 19 10.76 15.27 -7.25
CA ILE A 19 10.95 16.67 -6.87
C ILE A 19 10.31 16.93 -5.50
N ILE A 20 9.11 16.38 -5.26
CA ILE A 20 8.40 16.51 -3.99
C ILE A 20 9.16 15.79 -2.88
N ALA A 21 9.61 14.55 -3.12
CA ALA A 21 10.38 13.78 -2.15
C ALA A 21 11.65 14.54 -1.69
N ARG A 22 12.41 15.07 -2.67
CA ARG A 22 13.60 15.87 -2.39
C ARG A 22 13.27 17.17 -1.66
N HIS A 23 12.16 17.83 -2.00
CA HIS A 23 11.78 19.09 -1.36
C HIS A 23 11.37 18.90 0.11
N LEU A 24 10.72 17.78 0.43
CA LEU A 24 10.33 17.43 1.79
C LEU A 24 11.41 16.67 2.57
N GLU A 25 12.58 16.46 1.97
CA GLU A 25 13.71 15.70 2.55
C GLU A 25 13.30 14.28 2.99
N ILE A 26 12.44 13.62 2.21
CA ILE A 26 11.98 12.25 2.45
C ILE A 26 12.59 11.28 1.44
N ASP A 27 12.94 10.08 1.89
CA ASP A 27 13.57 9.06 1.06
C ASP A 27 12.63 8.52 -0.03
N ASN A 28 11.35 8.35 0.31
CA ASN A 28 10.35 7.74 -0.58
C ASN A 28 9.04 8.53 -0.54
N TYR A 29 8.49 8.82 -1.71
CA TYR A 29 7.17 9.40 -1.89
C TYR A 29 6.34 8.51 -2.83
N VAL A 30 5.25 7.96 -2.29
CA VAL A 30 4.36 7.05 -3.00
C VAL A 30 2.96 7.63 -3.02
N VAL A 31 2.34 7.66 -4.20
CA VAL A 31 0.95 8.12 -4.38
C VAL A 31 0.06 6.89 -4.50
N SER A 32 -0.90 6.73 -3.60
CA SER A 32 -1.91 5.67 -3.69
C SER A 32 -2.85 5.96 -4.86
N GLN A 33 -2.92 5.03 -5.81
CA GLN A 33 -3.83 5.09 -6.96
C GLN A 33 -4.95 4.02 -6.87
N ALA A 34 -5.06 3.35 -5.72
CA ALA A 34 -6.05 2.32 -5.51
C ALA A 34 -7.46 2.93 -5.44
N ALA A 35 -8.35 2.44 -6.27
CA ALA A 35 -9.77 2.78 -6.29
C ALA A 35 -10.62 1.52 -6.17
N TYR A 36 -11.78 1.63 -5.54
CA TYR A 36 -12.72 0.53 -5.37
C TYR A 36 -14.15 0.97 -5.66
N ALA A 37 -14.97 0.00 -6.06
CA ALA A 37 -16.40 0.18 -6.26
C ALA A 37 -17.10 0.24 -4.90
N THR A 38 -17.84 1.32 -4.65
CA THR A 38 -18.64 1.52 -3.43
C THR A 38 -20.10 1.10 -3.61
N ASN A 39 -20.52 0.89 -4.86
CA ASN A 39 -21.86 0.42 -5.19
C ASN A 39 -22.03 -1.06 -4.89
N ALA A 40 -23.27 -1.46 -4.62
CA ALA A 40 -23.64 -2.86 -4.54
C ALA A 40 -23.41 -3.56 -5.89
N GLU A 41 -23.04 -4.84 -5.84
CA GLU A 41 -22.82 -5.65 -7.02
C GLU A 41 -24.09 -5.68 -7.90
N GLY A 42 -23.96 -5.25 -9.16
CA GLY A 42 -25.07 -5.19 -10.12
C GLY A 42 -25.96 -3.94 -10.04
N ALA A 43 -25.55 -2.89 -9.32
CA ALA A 43 -26.26 -1.62 -9.32
C ALA A 43 -26.27 -0.95 -10.72
N SER A 44 -27.32 -0.18 -11.02
CA SER A 44 -27.48 0.48 -12.34
C SER A 44 -26.56 1.69 -12.56
N SER A 45 -25.94 2.19 -11.48
CA SER A 45 -24.98 3.29 -11.53
C SER A 45 -23.73 2.91 -10.77
N ASP A 46 -22.57 3.08 -11.41
CA ASP A 46 -21.27 2.82 -10.81
C ASP A 46 -20.77 4.02 -10.02
N THR A 47 -20.26 3.77 -8.82
CA THR A 47 -19.67 4.80 -7.96
C THR A 47 -18.36 4.30 -7.39
N TYR A 48 -17.29 5.06 -7.62
CA TYR A 48 -15.94 4.69 -7.22
C TYR A 48 -15.40 5.65 -6.17
N ALA A 49 -14.63 5.12 -5.23
CA ALA A 49 -13.89 5.91 -4.24
C ALA A 49 -12.42 5.50 -4.24
N LEU A 50 -11.54 6.43 -3.87
CA LEU A 50 -10.13 6.15 -3.63
C LEU A 50 -9.98 5.46 -2.27
N ALA A 51 -9.12 4.44 -2.20
CA ALA A 51 -8.89 3.68 -0.97
C ALA A 51 -8.29 4.53 0.16
N GLN A 52 -7.49 5.55 -0.19
CA GLN A 52 -6.87 6.47 0.76
C GLN A 52 -7.64 7.80 0.90
N ALA A 53 -8.71 8.00 0.13
CA ALA A 53 -9.42 9.26 -0.03
C ALA A 53 -8.46 10.46 -0.25
N ASP A 54 -8.62 11.52 0.54
CA ASP A 54 -7.87 12.78 0.57
C ASP A 54 -6.84 12.84 1.72
N ASN A 55 -6.47 11.69 2.29
CA ASN A 55 -5.55 11.61 3.42
C ASN A 55 -4.10 11.40 2.98
N ALA A 56 -3.16 11.77 3.86
CA ALA A 56 -1.74 11.46 3.69
C ALA A 56 -1.15 10.76 4.93
N LEU A 57 -0.16 9.89 4.73
CA LEU A 57 0.53 9.20 5.81
C LEU A 57 2.04 9.45 5.68
N LEU A 58 2.64 10.02 6.72
CA LEU A 58 4.09 10.06 6.88
C LEU A 58 4.49 9.02 7.91
N CYS A 59 5.41 8.11 7.59
CA CYS A 59 5.84 7.10 8.53
C CYS A 59 7.30 6.70 8.32
N PHE A 60 7.95 6.33 9.42
CA PHE A 60 9.27 5.71 9.36
C PHE A 60 9.10 4.21 9.07
N SER A 61 9.53 3.79 7.88
CA SER A 61 9.61 2.39 7.47
C SER A 61 11.06 1.93 7.49
N ASN A 62 11.37 0.95 8.34
CA ASN A 62 12.74 0.46 8.44
C ASN A 62 13.16 -0.28 7.15
N PRO A 63 14.26 0.11 6.48
CA PRO A 63 14.71 -0.55 5.24
C PRO A 63 15.19 -1.99 5.46
N SER A 64 15.51 -2.38 6.69
CA SER A 64 15.87 -3.74 7.08
C SER A 64 14.87 -4.26 8.11
N PRO A 65 13.71 -4.80 7.67
CA PRO A 65 12.66 -5.24 8.58
C PRO A 65 13.13 -6.40 9.47
N GLY A 66 12.77 -6.36 10.74
CA GLY A 66 13.11 -7.40 11.71
C GLY A 66 12.09 -7.43 12.85
N LEU A 67 11.96 -8.60 13.49
CA LEU A 67 10.92 -8.86 14.50
C LEU A 67 11.00 -7.92 15.71
N MET A 68 12.22 -7.50 16.08
CA MET A 68 12.49 -6.63 17.23
C MET A 68 13.08 -5.27 16.82
N VAL A 69 12.88 -4.89 15.56
CA VAL A 69 13.43 -3.65 14.99
C VAL A 69 12.32 -2.60 14.94
N PRO A 70 12.56 -1.34 15.35
CA PRO A 70 11.53 -0.32 15.33
C PRO A 70 11.15 0.10 13.89
N SER A 71 9.85 0.20 13.63
CA SER A 71 9.20 0.70 12.42
C SER A 71 7.78 1.19 12.80
N ALA A 72 7.17 2.06 11.99
CA ALA A 72 5.79 2.49 12.21
C ALA A 72 4.80 1.32 12.08
N GLY A 73 5.07 0.40 11.14
CA GLY A 73 4.30 -0.82 10.94
C GLY A 73 5.09 -1.91 10.24
N TYR A 74 4.52 -3.12 10.29
CA TYR A 74 5.03 -4.30 9.58
C TYR A 74 3.89 -5.15 9.04
N ILE A 75 4.21 -5.92 8.00
CA ILE A 75 3.39 -7.03 7.51
C ILE A 75 4.01 -8.30 8.09
N PHE A 76 3.30 -8.96 9.00
CA PHE A 76 3.73 -10.19 9.65
C PHE A 76 3.19 -11.40 8.91
N VAL A 77 4.10 -12.25 8.44
CA VAL A 77 3.76 -13.56 7.87
C VAL A 77 3.63 -14.58 8.99
N TRP A 78 2.60 -15.41 8.93
CA TRP A 78 2.34 -16.41 9.96
C TRP A 78 3.35 -17.56 9.89
N SER A 79 3.84 -18.02 11.04
CA SER A 79 4.69 -19.21 11.14
C SER A 79 3.84 -20.45 11.44
N GLY A 80 4.22 -21.60 10.87
CA GLY A 80 3.57 -22.89 11.14
C GLY A 80 2.53 -23.35 10.11
N LEU A 81 2.18 -22.52 9.11
CA LEU A 81 1.42 -22.98 7.94
C LEU A 81 2.34 -23.78 7.00
N THR A 82 1.95 -25.02 6.69
CA THR A 82 2.77 -25.90 5.85
C THR A 82 2.76 -25.42 4.40
N GLY A 83 3.94 -25.30 3.78
CA GLY A 83 4.06 -24.91 2.39
C GLY A 83 3.98 -23.39 2.12
N ILE A 84 3.97 -22.57 3.18
CA ILE A 84 3.99 -21.11 3.07
C ILE A 84 5.38 -20.62 2.64
N ASN A 85 5.43 -19.71 1.66
CA ASN A 85 6.66 -19.04 1.25
C ASN A 85 6.98 -17.84 2.17
N THR A 86 8.12 -17.18 1.94
CA THR A 86 8.55 -15.99 2.70
C THR A 86 7.55 -14.83 2.65
N ASN A 87 6.68 -14.77 1.65
CA ASN A 87 5.66 -13.74 1.49
C ASN A 87 4.32 -14.12 2.14
N GLY A 88 4.26 -15.26 2.83
CA GLY A 88 3.03 -15.72 3.47
C GLY A 88 2.05 -16.38 2.52
N VAL A 89 2.51 -16.86 1.35
CA VAL A 89 1.64 -17.43 0.32
C VAL A 89 1.97 -18.89 0.07
N THR A 90 0.95 -19.74 -0.07
CA THR A 90 1.08 -21.09 -0.61
C THR A 90 0.15 -21.31 -1.80
N THR A 91 0.62 -22.11 -2.76
CA THR A 91 -0.14 -22.42 -3.98
C THR A 91 -0.32 -23.93 -4.08
N SER A 92 -1.56 -24.38 -4.17
CA SER A 92 -1.91 -25.77 -4.45
C SER A 92 -2.57 -25.87 -5.82
N LYS A 93 -2.35 -26.98 -6.52
CA LYS A 93 -2.98 -27.25 -7.81
C LYS A 93 -3.52 -28.66 -7.81
N PHE A 94 -4.80 -28.82 -8.14
CA PHE A 94 -5.41 -30.15 -8.31
C PHE A 94 -6.41 -30.17 -9.46
N ARG A 95 -6.55 -31.35 -10.06
CA ARG A 95 -7.44 -31.56 -11.20
C ARG A 95 -8.88 -31.75 -10.70
N MET A 96 -9.77 -30.83 -11.04
CA MET A 96 -11.21 -31.01 -10.86
C MET A 96 -11.80 -31.79 -12.04
N ASN A 97 -11.76 -33.13 -11.94
CA ASN A 97 -12.21 -34.03 -13.01
C ASN A 97 -13.66 -33.78 -13.43
N ASN A 98 -14.57 -33.48 -12.49
CA ASN A 98 -15.99 -33.23 -12.81
C ASN A 98 -16.19 -31.99 -13.71
N LEU A 99 -15.37 -30.95 -13.50
CA LEU A 99 -15.44 -29.70 -14.27
C LEU A 99 -14.54 -29.74 -15.51
N LYS A 100 -13.77 -30.82 -15.70
CA LYS A 100 -12.67 -30.87 -16.67
C LYS A 100 -11.75 -29.64 -16.60
N ALA A 101 -11.60 -29.00 -15.43
CA ALA A 101 -10.66 -27.90 -15.17
C ALA A 101 -9.55 -28.24 -14.15
N ASP A 102 -8.43 -27.52 -14.22
CA ASP A 102 -7.44 -27.45 -13.14
C ASP A 102 -7.83 -26.33 -12.18
N ARG A 103 -7.91 -26.63 -10.87
CA ARG A 103 -8.09 -25.62 -9.84
C ARG A 103 -6.74 -25.28 -9.25
N ILE A 104 -6.46 -23.98 -9.19
CA ILE A 104 -5.31 -23.42 -8.50
C ILE A 104 -5.87 -22.67 -7.30
N GLU A 105 -5.41 -23.04 -6.11
CA GLU A 105 -5.74 -22.35 -4.88
C GLU A 105 -4.52 -21.59 -4.39
N ILE A 106 -4.76 -20.39 -3.91
CA ILE A 106 -3.74 -19.53 -3.32
C ILE A 106 -4.24 -19.20 -1.91
N GLU A 107 -3.46 -19.60 -0.91
CA GLU A 107 -3.71 -19.22 0.47
C GLU A 107 -2.67 -18.19 0.87
N SER A 108 -3.13 -17.10 1.48
CA SER A 108 -2.29 -16.01 1.96
C SER A 108 -2.52 -15.80 3.44
N ALA A 109 -1.49 -15.95 4.26
CA ALA A 109 -1.54 -15.80 5.70
C ALA A 109 -0.52 -14.75 6.16
N PHE A 110 -0.97 -13.50 6.15
CA PHE A 110 -0.24 -12.35 6.66
C PHE A 110 -1.18 -11.37 7.37
N ASP A 111 -0.63 -10.54 8.23
CA ASP A 111 -1.37 -9.53 8.98
C ASP A 111 -0.59 -8.21 9.00
N MET A 112 -1.28 -7.09 8.73
CA MET A 112 -0.69 -5.75 8.72
C MET A 112 -0.91 -5.10 10.07
N LYS A 113 0.18 -4.77 10.78
CA LYS A 113 0.11 -4.20 12.13
C LYS A 113 0.88 -2.89 12.27
N VAL A 114 0.23 -1.94 12.94
CA VAL A 114 0.89 -0.75 13.48
C VAL A 114 1.72 -1.17 14.69
N VAL A 115 3.02 -1.01 14.59
CA VAL A 115 3.98 -1.42 15.62
C VAL A 115 4.22 -0.27 16.60
N SER A 116 4.28 0.96 16.09
CA SER A 116 4.39 2.17 16.91
C SER A 116 3.76 3.36 16.21
N SER A 117 2.74 3.95 16.83
CA SER A 117 2.14 5.19 16.35
C SER A 117 3.06 6.40 16.52
N ALA A 118 4.07 6.34 17.39
CA ALA A 118 5.02 7.43 17.56
C ALA A 118 5.98 7.60 16.37
N LEU A 119 6.08 6.59 15.50
CA LEU A 119 6.95 6.59 14.32
C LEU A 119 6.22 6.97 13.03
N GLY A 120 4.98 7.48 13.14
CA GLY A 120 4.22 7.96 12.01
C GLY A 120 3.23 9.05 12.39
N TYR A 121 2.73 9.74 11.38
CA TYR A 121 1.71 10.76 11.52
C TYR A 121 0.73 10.66 10.36
N PHE A 122 -0.56 10.66 10.70
CA PHE A 122 -1.65 10.58 9.73
C PHE A 122 -2.29 11.95 9.57
N PHE A 123 -2.26 12.46 8.34
CA PHE A 123 -2.89 13.72 7.95
C PHE A 123 -4.28 13.41 7.39
N VAL A 124 -5.29 13.95 8.08
CA VAL A 124 -6.68 13.88 7.65
C VAL A 124 -6.99 15.09 6.77
N ASP A 125 -7.76 14.89 5.71
CA ASP A 125 -8.22 15.93 4.78
C ASP A 125 -7.06 16.81 4.23
N ALA A 126 -5.99 16.15 3.78
CA ALA A 126 -4.74 16.82 3.39
C ALA A 126 -4.80 17.47 1.99
N ALA A 127 -5.79 17.10 1.17
CA ALA A 127 -5.89 17.51 -0.23
C ALA A 127 -6.99 18.55 -0.51
N ASP A 128 -7.59 19.14 0.52
CA ASP A 128 -8.58 20.24 0.39
C ASP A 128 -7.91 21.59 0.01
#